data_AF-A0A317ZHH8-F1
#
_entry.id   AF-A0A317ZHH8-F1
#
_cell.length_a   1.000
_cell.length_b   1.000
_cell.length_c   1.000
_cell.angle_alpha   90.00
_cell.angle_beta   90.00
_cell.angle_gamma   90.00
#
_symmetry.space_group_name_H-M   'P 1'
#
loop_
_entity.id
_entity.type
_entity.pdbx_description
1 polymer ?
#
loop_
_entity_poly.entity_id
_entity_poly.type
_entity_poly.pdbx_seq_one_letter_code
_entity_poly.pdbx_strand_id
1 'polypeptide(L)' 'MEVADNEKAFDVKAAQSEKKTHRLGLLGMKERAEMVGARFSVASMTGKGTTVSVRLALDKACPTHDSPSTT' A
#
# COMPACT_ATOMS: atom_id res chain seq x y z
N MET A 1 -2.06 4.34 -4.55
CA MET A 1 -3.05 4.86 -3.60
C MET A 1 -2.33 5.37 -2.37
N GLU A 2 -2.77 6.49 -1.80
CA GLU A 2 -2.17 7.09 -0.59
C GLU A 2 -3.25 7.54 0.39
N VAL A 3 -2.95 7.41 1.68
CA VAL A 3 -3.75 7.92 2.80
C VAL A 3 -2.80 8.70 3.71
N ALA A 4 -3.18 9.93 4.07
CA ALA A 4 -2.36 10.81 4.91
C ALA A 4 -3.16 11.41 6.06
N ASP A 5 -2.50 11.56 7.21
CA ASP A 5 -2.92 12.40 8.31
C ASP A 5 -1.90 13.54 8.53
N ASN A 6 -2.31 14.59 9.24
CA ASN A 6 -1.48 15.77 9.52
C ASN A 6 -1.02 15.83 10.98
N GLU A 7 -1.22 14.77 11.77
CA GLU A 7 -1.12 14.85 13.24
C GLU A 7 0.09 14.09 13.83
N LYS A 8 -0.04 13.53 15.03
CA LYS A 8 1.09 12.94 15.76
C LYS A 8 1.63 11.72 15.02
N ALA A 9 2.92 11.77 14.72
CA ALA A 9 3.67 10.64 14.21
C ALA A 9 3.82 9.52 15.26
N PHE A 10 4.16 8.33 14.79
CA PHE A 10 4.47 7.17 15.64
C PHE A 10 5.71 6.42 15.14
N ASP A 11 6.29 5.61 16.02
CA ASP A 11 7.41 4.74 15.64
C ASP A 11 6.91 3.61 14.73
N VAL A 12 7.23 3.76 13.44
CA VAL A 12 6.87 2.81 12.38
C VAL A 12 7.48 1.42 12.60
N LYS A 13 8.66 1.31 13.24
CA LYS A 13 9.29 0.02 13.51
C LYS A 13 8.60 -0.67 14.69
N ALA A 14 8.32 0.07 15.76
CA ALA A 14 7.57 -0.46 16.89
C ALA A 14 6.18 -0.95 16.45
N ALA A 15 5.45 -0.15 15.69
CA ALA A 15 4.12 -0.49 15.18
C ALA A 15 4.11 -1.71 14.24
N GLN A 16 5.23 -2.06 13.61
CA GLN A 16 5.38 -3.26 12.80
C GLN A 16 5.92 -4.47 13.58
N SER A 17 6.56 -4.24 14.74
CA SER A 17 7.27 -5.25 15.53
C SER A 17 6.47 -5.79 16.72
N GLU A 18 5.36 -5.17 17.12
CA GLU A 18 4.63 -5.57 18.32
C GLU A 18 3.96 -6.95 18.18
N LYS A 19 4.37 -7.89 19.04
CA LYS A 19 3.93 -9.30 19.14
C LYS A 19 2.53 -9.47 19.74
N LYS A 20 1.57 -8.60 19.45
CA LYS A 20 0.19 -8.71 19.98
C LYS A 20 -0.74 -9.40 18.98
N THR A 21 -1.59 -10.27 19.51
CA THR A 21 -2.47 -11.25 18.86
C THR A 21 -3.59 -10.68 17.97
N HIS A 22 -3.63 -9.38 17.70
CA HIS A 22 -4.68 -8.72 16.90
C HIS A 22 -4.07 -7.85 15.77
N ARG A 23 -3.62 -8.52 14.70
CA ARG A 23 -2.82 -7.99 13.57
C ARG A 23 -3.61 -7.22 12.49
N LEU A 24 -4.68 -6.49 12.83
CA LEU A 24 -5.59 -5.93 11.80
C LEU A 24 -5.14 -4.59 11.17
N GLY A 25 -4.22 -3.87 11.80
CA GLY A 25 -3.75 -2.55 11.35
C GLY A 25 -2.75 -2.58 10.19
N LEU A 26 -1.61 -1.91 10.34
CA LEU A 26 -0.58 -1.73 9.29
C LEU A 26 -0.09 -3.05 8.69
N LEU A 27 0.00 -4.08 9.51
CA LEU A 27 0.43 -5.38 9.06
C LEU A 27 -0.60 -6.06 8.16
N GLY A 28 -1.89 -6.04 8.52
CA GLY A 28 -2.94 -6.54 7.63
C GLY A 28 -3.00 -5.74 6.33
N MET A 29 -2.69 -4.43 6.38
CA MET A 29 -2.54 -3.62 5.17
C MET A 29 -1.36 -4.09 4.32
N LYS A 30 -0.20 -4.38 4.92
CA LYS A 30 0.98 -4.92 4.25
C LYS A 30 0.67 -6.28 3.60
N GLU A 31 0.14 -7.22 4.37
CA GLU A 31 -0.20 -8.58 3.90
C GLU A 31 -1.19 -8.50 2.71
N ARG A 32 -2.21 -7.63 2.79
CA ARG A 32 -3.16 -7.43 1.69
C ARG A 32 -2.55 -6.75 0.46
N ALA A 33 -1.63 -5.82 0.63
CA ALA A 33 -0.92 -5.22 -0.50
C ALA A 33 -0.02 -6.25 -1.19
N GLU A 34 0.69 -7.08 -0.42
CA GLU A 34 1.54 -8.15 -0.94
C GLU A 34 0.73 -9.20 -1.71
N MET A 35 -0.49 -9.53 -1.25
CA MET A 35 -1.38 -10.47 -1.95
C MET A 35 -1.75 -10.04 -3.38
N VAL A 36 -1.75 -8.75 -3.69
CA VAL A 36 -2.01 -8.23 -5.04
C VAL A 36 -0.74 -7.85 -5.80
N GLY A 37 0.43 -8.23 -5.30
CA GLY A 37 1.72 -7.88 -5.90
C GLY A 37 2.10 -6.40 -5.76
N ALA A 38 1.46 -5.67 -4.84
CA ALA A 38 1.75 -4.26 -4.60
C ALA A 38 2.82 -4.07 -3.52
N ARG A 39 3.55 -2.95 -3.63
CA ARG A 39 4.47 -2.47 -2.60
C ARG A 39 3.73 -1.62 -1.57
N PHE A 40 3.86 -1.99 -0.31
CA PHE A 40 3.38 -1.22 0.85
C PHE A 40 4.49 -0.35 1.45
N SER A 41 4.16 0.85 1.94
CA SER A 41 5.11 1.73 2.64
C SER A 41 4.39 2.65 3.63
N VAL A 42 5.07 2.98 4.74
CA VAL A 42 4.59 3.93 5.76
C VAL A 42 5.71 4.93 6.05
N ALA A 43 5.39 6.21 6.01
CA ALA A 43 6.27 7.30 6.43
C ALA A 43 5.58 8.07 7.56
N SER A 44 6.23 8.22 8.71
CA SER A 44 5.68 8.96 9.86
C SER A 44 6.76 9.90 10.38
N MET A 45 6.44 11.18 10.51
CA MET A 45 7.39 12.21 10.96
C MET A 45 6.70 13.23 11.87
N THR A 46 7.27 13.45 13.05
CA THR A 46 6.73 14.39 14.04
C THR A 46 6.55 15.77 13.42
N GLY A 47 5.36 16.36 13.57
CA GLY A 47 5.01 17.66 12.98
C GLY A 47 4.60 17.62 11.51
N LYS A 48 4.62 16.44 10.85
CA LYS A 48 4.14 16.26 9.48
C LYS A 48 3.02 15.23 9.34
N GLY A 49 2.79 14.41 10.36
CA GLY A 49 1.83 13.31 10.30
C GLY A 49 2.39 12.02 9.75
N THR A 50 1.48 11.15 9.35
CA THR A 50 1.76 9.83 8.77
C THR A 50 1.15 9.73 7.38
N THR A 51 1.90 9.10 6.47
CA THR A 51 1.42 8.70 5.14
C THR A 51 1.60 7.21 4.95
N VAL A 52 0.55 6.55 4.48
CA VAL A 52 0.53 5.15 4.06
C VAL A 52 0.34 5.08 2.55
N SER A 53 1.21 4.37 1.85
CA SER A 53 1.17 4.25 0.39
C SER A 53 1.15 2.78 -0.06
N VAL A 54 0.31 2.49 -1.06
CA VAL A 54 0.27 1.22 -1.79
C VAL A 54 0.52 1.48 -3.28
N ARG A 55 1.54 0.81 -3.85
CA ARG A 55 1.94 0.96 -5.25
C ARG A 55 1.93 -0.39 -5.97
N LEU A 56 1.04 -0.55 -6.94
CA LEU A 56 1.03 -1.66 -7.88
C LEU A 56 1.69 -1.20 -9.18
N ALA A 57 2.67 -1.95 -9.69
CA ALA A 57 3.21 -1.69 -11.01
C ALA A 57 2.18 -2.15 -12.05
N LEU A 58 1.83 -1.25 -12.97
CA LEU A 58 1.00 -1.61 -14.11
C LEU A 58 1.94 -1.94 -15.26
N ASP A 59 1.89 -3.17 -15.74
CA ASP A 59 2.55 -3.54 -16.98
C ASP A 59 1.89 -2.72 -18.09
N LYS A 60 2.69 -1.99 -18.88
CA LYS A 60 2.18 -1.42 -20.13
C LYS A 60 1.99 -2.56 -21.13
N ALA A 61 0.82 -3.17 -21.11
CA ALA A 61 0.21 -3.79 -22.27
C ALA A 61 -1.29 -3.87 -22.01
N CYS A 62 -2.02 -2.85 -22.45
CA CYS A 62 -3.35 -3.12 -22.99
C CYS A 62 -3.07 -3.79 -24.33
N PRO A 63 -3.40 -5.08 -24.53
CA PRO A 63 -3.48 -5.61 -25.88
C PRO A 63 -4.54 -4.76 -26.57
N THR A 64 -4.15 -4.02 -27.61
CA THR A 64 -5.12 -3.46 -28.53
C THR A 64 -6.01 -4.61 -28.96
N HIS A 65 -7.29 -4.54 -28.62
CA HIS A 65 -8.29 -5.48 -29.09
C HIS A 65 -8.26 -5.43 -30.61
N ASP A 66 -7.55 -6.38 -31.24
CA ASP A 66 -7.66 -6.61 -32.67
C ASP A 66 -9.11 -6.99 -32.93
N SER A 67 -9.87 -6.02 -33.44
CA SER A 67 -11.20 -6.24 -33.95
C SER A 67 -11.12 -7.35 -34.99
N PRO A 68 -11.92 -8.43 -34.90
CA PRO A 68 -11.98 -9.37 -36.00
C PRO A 68 -12.54 -8.63 -37.22
N SER A 69 -11.72 -8.54 -38.26
CA SER A 69 -12.18 -8.20 -39.60
C SER A 69 -13.03 -9.37 -40.07
N THR A 70 -14.35 -9.20 -40.02
CA THR A 70 -15.27 -10.15 -40.63
C THR A 70 -15.69 -9.61 -42.00
N THR A 71 -15.43 -10.44 -43.00
CA THR A 71 -15.77 -10.33 -44.43
C THR A 71 -17.27 -10.44 -44.66
#